data_AF-A0A920V315-F1
#
_entry.id   AF-A0A920V315-F1
#
_cell.length_a   1.000
_cell.length_b   1.000
_cell.length_c   1.000
_cell.angle_alpha   90.00
_cell.angle_beta   90.00
_cell.angle_gamma   90.00
#
_symmetry.space_group_name_H-M   'P 1'
#
loop_
_entity.id
_entity.type
_entity.pdbx_description
1 polymer ?
#
loop_
_entity_poly.entity_id
_entity_poly.type
_entity_poly.pdbx_seq_one_letter_code
_entity_poly.pdbx_strand_id
1 'polypeptide(L)'
;MTDPRWDEQLLLQYLEGTLEPGAHDQVQRALQDDDAARVALRDIAEQAVVLADLERTGESRPEPSRSPVKRGLPVLVRRAIALRFSS
;
A
#
# COMPACT_ATOMS: atom_id res chain seq x y z
N MET A 1 -15.58 -11.32 -4.06
CA MET A 1 -15.75 -11.62 -2.62
C MET A 1 -14.43 -12.22 -2.16
N THR A 2 -13.49 -11.37 -1.72
CA THR A 2 -12.19 -11.83 -1.26
C THR A 2 -12.38 -12.49 0.10
N ASP A 3 -12.07 -13.79 0.19
CA ASP A 3 -12.22 -14.59 1.40
C ASP A 3 -11.32 -13.95 2.50
N PRO A 4 -11.88 -13.42 3.62
CA PRO A 4 -11.16 -12.57 4.56
C PRO A 4 -10.34 -13.40 5.56
N ARG A 5 -9.62 -14.41 5.07
CA ARG A 5 -8.76 -15.25 5.93
C ARG A 5 -7.58 -14.48 6.49
N TRP A 6 -7.21 -13.37 5.84
CA TRP A 6 -6.06 -12.55 6.20
C TRP A 6 -6.50 -11.15 6.61
N ASP A 7 -5.95 -10.69 7.72
CA ASP A 7 -6.15 -9.34 8.24
C ASP A 7 -5.47 -8.33 7.31
N GLU A 8 -6.27 -7.51 6.64
CA GLU A 8 -5.81 -6.47 5.72
C GLU A 8 -4.87 -5.48 6.40
N GLN A 9 -5.13 -5.10 7.67
CA GLN A 9 -4.30 -4.16 8.40
C GLN A 9 -2.91 -4.75 8.70
N LEU A 10 -2.85 -6.06 8.92
CA LEU A 10 -1.60 -6.78 9.12
C LEU A 10 -0.78 -6.87 7.82
N LEU A 11 -1.43 -7.13 6.68
CA LEU A 11 -0.77 -7.12 5.37
C LEU A 11 -0.32 -5.71 4.95
N LEU A 12 -1.08 -4.67 5.28
CA LEU A 12 -0.70 -3.28 5.04
C LEU A 12 0.55 -2.89 5.83
N GLN A 13 0.58 -3.19 7.13
CA GLN A 13 1.76 -2.92 7.96
C GLN A 13 2.99 -3.72 7.48
N TYR A 14 2.80 -4.90 6.89
CA TYR A 14 3.86 -5.69 6.29
C TYR A 14 4.44 -4.96 5.06
N LEU A 15 3.58 -4.44 4.17
CA LEU A 15 4.00 -3.64 3.03
C LEU A 15 4.68 -2.32 3.44
N GLU A 16 4.21 -1.69 4.52
CA GLU A 16 4.79 -0.46 5.07
C GLU A 16 6.10 -0.69 5.85
N GLY A 17 6.42 -1.95 6.18
CA GLY A 17 7.57 -2.31 7.01
C GLY A 17 7.45 -1.86 8.47
N THR A 18 6.23 -1.65 8.95
CA THR A 18 5.92 -1.18 10.33
C THR A 18 5.55 -2.33 11.26
N LEU A 19 5.56 -3.56 10.75
CA LEU A 19 5.18 -4.74 11.49
C LEU A 19 6.22 -5.14 12.54
N GLU A 20 5.75 -5.54 13.72
CA GLU A 20 6.62 -6.11 14.77
C GLU A 20 7.27 -7.42 14.30
N PRO A 21 8.53 -7.72 14.71
CA PRO A 21 9.29 -8.86 14.18
C PRO A 21 8.56 -10.21 14.26
N GLY A 22 7.89 -10.49 15.38
CA GLY A 22 7.17 -11.75 15.56
C GLY A 22 5.98 -11.91 14.62
N ALA A 23 5.27 -10.82 14.33
CA ALA A 23 4.18 -10.82 13.36
C ALA A 23 4.74 -10.84 11.93
N HIS A 24 5.94 -10.27 11.69
CA HIS A 24 6.58 -10.29 10.38
C HIS A 24 6.92 -11.73 9.99
N ASP A 25 7.49 -12.50 10.91
CA ASP A 25 7.77 -13.92 10.69
C ASP A 25 6.51 -14.76 10.48
N GLN A 26 5.38 -14.36 11.07
CA GLN A 26 4.09 -15.01 10.86
C GLN A 26 3.57 -14.74 9.44
N VAL A 27 3.57 -13.48 9.00
CA VAL A 27 3.17 -13.10 7.63
C VAL A 27 4.10 -13.75 6.62
N GLN A 28 5.41 -13.75 6.88
CA GLN A 28 6.36 -14.33 5.94
C GLN A 28 6.16 -15.83 5.76
N ARG A 29 5.88 -16.57 6.83
CA ARG A 29 5.52 -18.00 6.73
C ARG A 29 4.21 -18.19 5.98
N ALA A 30 3.20 -17.38 6.28
CA ALA A 30 1.93 -17.42 5.56
C ALA A 30 2.09 -17.18 4.05
N LEU A 31 2.90 -16.20 3.65
CA LEU A 31 3.16 -15.91 2.24
C LEU A 31 3.93 -17.03 1.54
N GLN A 32 4.68 -17.85 2.27
CA GLN A 32 5.35 -19.04 1.74
C GLN A 32 4.38 -20.20 1.54
N ASP A 33 3.51 -20.45 2.51
CA ASP A 33 2.71 -21.68 2.58
C ASP A 33 1.26 -21.53 2.06
N ASP A 34 0.72 -20.30 1.99
CA ASP A 34 -0.69 -20.03 1.66
C ASP A 34 -0.85 -19.14 0.41
N ASP A 35 -1.45 -19.71 -0.63
CA ASP A 35 -1.82 -18.97 -1.85
C ASP A 35 -2.84 -17.86 -1.59
N ALA A 36 -3.77 -18.05 -0.65
CA ALA A 36 -4.75 -17.03 -0.30
C ALA A 36 -4.08 -15.80 0.32
N ALA A 37 -3.01 -15.99 1.12
CA ALA A 37 -2.21 -14.90 1.67
C ALA A 37 -1.53 -14.10 0.56
N ARG A 38 -0.97 -14.79 -0.45
CA ARG A 38 -0.32 -14.16 -1.61
C ARG A 38 -1.32 -13.38 -2.46
N VAL A 39 -2.50 -13.94 -2.71
CA VAL A 39 -3.57 -13.25 -3.45
C VAL A 39 -4.04 -12.01 -2.68
N ALA A 40 -4.28 -12.11 -1.38
CA ALA A 40 -4.70 -10.97 -0.56
C ALA A 40 -3.64 -9.85 -0.55
N LEU A 41 -2.36 -10.19 -0.38
CA LEU A 41 -1.28 -9.20 -0.43
C LEU A 41 -1.20 -8.52 -1.80
N ARG A 42 -1.38 -9.28 -2.88
CA ARG A 42 -1.41 -8.74 -4.24
C ARG A 42 -2.58 -7.78 -4.44
N ASP A 43 -3.79 -8.16 -4.03
CA ASP A 43 -4.98 -7.31 -4.15
C ASP A 43 -4.80 -5.97 -3.41
N ILE A 44 -4.18 -6.00 -2.22
CA ILE A 44 -3.87 -4.80 -1.44
C ILE A 44 -2.81 -3.94 -2.15
N ALA A 45 -1.75 -4.56 -2.67
CA ALA A 45 -0.69 -3.85 -3.40
C ALA A 45 -1.23 -3.19 -4.69
N GLU A 46 -2.10 -3.88 -5.43
CA GLU A 46 -2.75 -3.33 -6.63
C GLU A 46 -3.62 -2.12 -6.29
N GLN A 47 -4.39 -2.18 -5.20
CA GLN A 47 -5.17 -1.03 -4.71
C GLN A 47 -4.28 0.15 -4.31
N ALA A 48 -3.16 -0.09 -3.62
CA ALA A 48 -2.22 0.95 -3.23
C ALA A 48 -1.63 1.68 -4.44
N VAL A 49 -1.33 0.96 -5.53
CA VAL A 49 -0.87 1.56 -6.80
C VAL A 49 -1.96 2.44 -7.42
N VAL A 50 -3.19 1.94 -7.49
CA VAL A 50 -4.32 2.71 -8.03
C VAL A 50 -4.56 3.99 -7.24
N LEU A 51 -4.47 3.93 -5.91
CA LEU A 51 -4.59 5.11 -5.04
C LEU A 51 -3.45 6.11 -5.27
N ALA A 52 -2.20 5.63 -5.37
CA ALA A 52 -1.05 6.50 -5.66
C ALA A 52 -1.16 7.18 -7.05
N ASP A 53 -1.70 6.47 -8.05
CA ASP A 53 -1.95 7.05 -9.37
C ASP A 53 -3.13 8.04 -9.35
N LEU A 54 -4.15 7.80 -8.54
CA LEU A 54 -5.25 8.75 -8.34
C LEU A 54 -4.75 10.03 -7.65
N GLU A 55 -3.90 9.92 -6.62
CA GLU A 55 -3.26 11.08 -5.99
C GLU A 55 -2.42 11.85 -7.01
N ARG A 56 -1.61 11.17 -7.83
CA ARG A 56 -0.82 11.81 -8.89
C ARG A 56 -1.68 12.53 -9.93
N THR A 57 -2.80 11.94 -10.35
CA THR A 57 -3.68 12.51 -11.37
C THR A 57 -4.61 13.59 -10.82
N GLY A 58 -5.04 13.47 -9.57
CA GLY A 58 -5.80 14.49 -8.84
C GLY A 58 -4.97 15.73 -8.48
N GLU A 59 -3.69 15.54 -8.18
CA GLU A 59 -2.73 16.64 -7.96
C GLU A 59 -2.28 17.29 -9.29
N SER A 60 -2.39 16.54 -10.40
CA SER A 60 -2.19 17.05 -11.77
C SER A 60 -3.40 17.85 -12.26
N ARG A 61 -3.79 18.91 -11.52
CA ARG A 61 -4.42 20.06 -12.18
C ARG A 61 -3.36 20.63 -13.14
N PRO A 62 -3.69 20.94 -14.41
CA PRO A 62 -2.70 21.33 -15.39
C PRO A 62 -2.06 22.67 -15.00
N GLU A 63 -0.93 22.62 -14.31
CA GLU A 63 0.02 23.72 -14.28
C GLU A 63 0.52 23.92 -15.72
N PRO A 64 0.44 25.15 -16.27
CA PRO A 64 0.85 25.41 -17.64
C PRO A 64 2.37 25.27 -17.75
N SER A 65 2.79 24.13 -18.29
CA SER A 65 4.01 23.92 -19.09
C SER A 65 5.21 24.81 -18.75
N ARG A 66 6.10 24.34 -17.86
CA ARG A 66 7.54 24.65 -17.94
C ARG A 66 8.43 23.47 -17.51
N SER A 67 8.85 22.71 -18.53
CA SER A 67 10.20 22.12 -18.71
C SER A 67 10.69 20.97 -17.79
N PRO A 68 11.57 20.07 -18.30
CA PRO A 68 11.82 18.76 -17.69
C PRO A 68 13.00 18.80 -16.69
N VAL A 69 12.76 18.40 -15.44
CA VAL A 69 13.82 18.12 -14.45
C VAL A 69 13.65 16.73 -13.83
N LYS A 70 14.54 15.85 -14.30
CA LYS A 70 15.23 14.71 -13.66
C LYS A 70 14.62 14.06 -12.40
N ARG A 71 14.25 12.79 -12.58
CA ARG A 71 14.32 11.62 -11.66
C ARG A 71 14.56 11.92 -10.18
N GLY A 72 13.52 11.68 -9.40
CA GLY A 72 13.57 11.28 -7.99
C GLY A 72 12.16 10.93 -7.56
N LEU A 73 11.89 9.65 -7.22
CA LEU A 73 10.59 9.27 -6.65
C LEU A 73 10.37 10.08 -5.36
N PRO A 74 9.28 10.85 -5.22
CA PRO A 74 9.02 11.56 -3.98
C PRO A 74 8.65 10.56 -2.86
N VAL A 75 9.43 10.62 -1.78
CA VAL A 75 9.20 9.95 -0.49
C VAL A 75 8.00 10.62 0.20
N LEU A 76 6.79 10.38 -0.29
CA LEU A 76 5.55 10.90 0.32
C LEU A 76 4.43 9.87 0.45
N VAL A 77 4.73 8.58 0.34
CA VAL A 77 3.81 7.50 0.76
C VAL A 77 4.02 7.23 2.26
N ARG A 78 3.72 8.19 3.14
CA ARG A 78 3.78 7.95 4.60
C ARG A 78 2.70 8.64 5.45
N ARG A 79 1.73 9.36 4.88
CA ARG A 79 0.73 10.09 5.69
C ARG A 79 -0.66 10.23 5.06
N ALA A 80 -1.35 9.12 4.78
CA ALA A 80 -2.78 9.19 4.39
C ALA A 80 -3.70 8.14 5.02
N ILE A 81 -3.23 7.25 5.90
CA ILE A 81 -4.07 6.22 6.55
C ILE A 81 -4.14 6.45 8.06
N ALA A 82 -4.56 7.64 8.50
CA ALA A 82 -4.77 7.94 9.92
C ALA A 82 -6.09 8.66 10.23
N LEU A 83 -7.01 8.79 9.27
CA LEU A 83 -8.20 9.64 9.43
C LEU A 83 -9.55 8.95 9.19
N ARG A 84 -9.62 7.61 9.12
CA ARG A 84 -10.91 6.93 8.91
C ARG A 84 -11.50 6.15 10.09
N PHE A 85 -10.87 6.11 11.26
CA PHE A 85 -11.46 5.47 12.45
C PHE A 85 -11.45 6.40 13.67
N SER A 86 -12.24 7.46 13.56
CA SER A 86 -12.82 8.16 14.71
C SER A 86 -14.31 8.39 14.44
N SER A 87 -15.14 7.41 14.78
CA SER A 87 -16.49 7.62 15.30
C SER A 87 -17.03 6.33 15.89
#